data_AF-A0A7D5KC74-F1
#
_entry.id   AF-A0A7D5KC74-F1
#
_cell.length_a   1.000
_cell.length_b   1.000
_cell.length_c   1.000
_cell.angle_alpha   90.00
_cell.angle_beta   90.00
_cell.angle_gamma   90.00
#
_symmetry.space_group_name_H-M   'P 1'
#
loop_
_entity.id
_entity.type
_entity.pdbx_description
1 polymer ?
#
loop_
_entity_poly.entity_id
_entity_poly.type
_entity_poly.pdbx_seq_one_letter_code
_entity_poly.pdbx_strand_id
1 'polypeptide(L)' 'MSRIAVAHTDLMAKGGGEGDCMTVLEPLQADHDVELFTLTRPDFAELNRYFNTAVDPVPVVVPPVGQSPIRQRY' A
#
# COMPACT_ATOMS: atom_id res chain seq x y z
N MET A 1 -2.00 -16.71 -10.84
CA MET A 1 -2.10 -15.25 -10.98
C MET A 1 -3.50 -14.81 -10.58
N SER A 2 -3.62 -14.15 -9.43
CA SER A 2 -4.87 -13.56 -8.92
C SER A 2 -4.68 -12.07 -8.72
N ARG A 3 -5.75 -11.28 -8.80
CA ARG A 3 -5.70 -9.85 -8.47
C ARG A 3 -5.84 -9.65 -6.97
N ILE A 4 -4.91 -8.93 -6.36
CA ILE A 4 -4.85 -8.71 -4.91
C ILE A 4 -4.83 -7.20 -4.63
N ALA A 5 -5.79 -6.75 -3.82
CA ALA A 5 -5.78 -5.41 -3.27
C ALA A 5 -5.07 -5.42 -1.91
N VAL A 6 -4.05 -4.57 -1.76
CA VAL A 6 -3.38 -4.33 -0.48
C VAL A 6 -3.79 -2.94 0.00
N ALA A 7 -4.24 -2.82 1.26
CA ALA A 7 -4.67 -1.56 1.82
C ALA A 7 -3.78 -1.14 2.99
N HIS A 8 -3.24 0.07 2.95
CA HIS A 8 -2.47 0.67 4.03
C HIS A 8 -2.71 2.19 4.09
N THR A 9 -3.00 2.73 5.28
CA THR A 9 -3.50 4.10 5.46
C THR A 9 -2.59 5.17 4.84
N ASP A 10 -1.31 5.20 5.20
CA ASP A 10 -0.31 6.12 4.66
C ASP A 10 1.06 5.46 4.72
N LEU A 11 1.67 5.16 3.59
CA LEU A 11 3.00 4.53 3.56
C LEU A 11 4.13 5.51 3.89
N MET A 12 3.91 6.82 3.72
CA MET A 12 4.96 7.82 3.90
C MET A 12 5.19 8.17 5.38
N ALA A 13 4.37 7.66 6.31
CA ALA A 13 4.59 7.76 7.74
C ALA A 13 5.82 6.97 8.23
N LYS A 14 6.24 5.96 7.46
CA LYS A 14 7.49 5.20 7.64
C LYS A 14 7.68 4.55 9.03
N GLY A 15 6.59 4.09 9.63
CA GLY A 15 6.61 3.27 10.83
C GLY A 15 6.80 1.78 10.51
N GLY A 16 6.56 0.93 11.53
CA GLY A 16 6.72 -0.52 11.40
C GLY A 16 5.71 -1.15 10.44
N GLY A 17 4.43 -0.73 10.51
CA GLY A 17 3.38 -1.29 9.65
C GLY A 17 3.59 -0.96 8.17
N GLU A 18 4.16 0.20 7.87
CA GLU A 18 4.56 0.59 6.52
C GLU A 18 5.71 -0.30 6.01
N GLY A 19 6.67 -0.62 6.88
CA GLY A 19 7.77 -1.53 6.56
C GLY A 19 7.29 -2.97 6.31
N ASP A 20 6.36 -3.46 7.14
CA ASP A 20 5.72 -4.77 6.93
C ASP A 20 4.96 -4.80 5.59
N CYS A 21 4.22 -3.73 5.28
CA CYS A 21 3.50 -3.59 4.02
C CYS A 21 4.46 -3.65 2.81
N MET A 22 5.56 -2.88 2.85
CA MET A 22 6.58 -2.91 1.77
C MET A 22 7.22 -4.29 1.62
N THR A 23 7.54 -4.96 2.73
CA THR A 23 8.12 -6.31 2.76
C THR A 23 7.19 -7.35 2.16
N VAL A 24 5.87 -7.19 2.31
CA VAL A 24 4.85 -8.08 1.75
C VAL A 24 4.55 -7.76 0.28
N LEU A 25 4.57 -6.48 -0.12
CA LEU A 25 4.34 -6.06 -1.50
C LEU A 25 5.39 -6.60 -2.47
N GLU A 26 6.66 -6.61 -2.07
CA GLU A 26 7.79 -7.02 -2.94
C GLU A 26 7.66 -8.46 -3.48
N PRO A 27 7.37 -9.50 -2.68
CA PRO A 27 7.11 -10.82 -3.23
C PRO A 27 5.73 -10.93 -3.89
N LEU A 28 4.71 -10.21 -3.40
CA LEU A 28 3.36 -10.28 -3.98
C LEU A 28 3.31 -9.82 -5.43
N GLN A 29 4.01 -8.74 -5.78
CA GLN A 29 4.00 -8.19 -7.14
C GLN A 29 4.63 -9.15 -8.17
N ALA A 30 5.46 -10.10 -7.74
CA ALA A 30 6.09 -11.07 -8.62
C ALA A 30 5.11 -12.15 -9.09
N ASP A 31 4.15 -12.53 -8.23
CA ASP A 31 3.23 -13.67 -8.44
C ASP A 31 1.77 -13.25 -8.69
N HIS A 32 1.45 -11.97 -8.48
CA HIS A 32 0.09 -11.44 -8.51
C HIS A 32 -0.02 -10.07 -9.19
N ASP A 33 -1.23 -9.75 -9.67
CA ASP A 33 -1.60 -8.39 -10.09
C ASP A 33 -2.00 -7.60 -8.85
N VAL A 34 -1.09 -6.76 -8.35
CA VAL A 34 -1.23 -6.05 -7.08
C VAL A 34 -1.72 -4.62 -7.31
N GLU A 35 -2.71 -4.19 -6.54
CA GLU A 35 -3.18 -2.80 -6.49
C GLU A 35 -3.14 -2.29 -5.04
N LEU A 36 -2.56 -1.11 -4.85
CA LEU A 36 -2.41 -0.48 -3.54
C LEU A 36 -3.53 0.53 -3.29
N PHE A 37 -4.23 0.36 -2.17
CA PHE A 37 -5.20 1.31 -1.64
C PHE A 37 -4.59 2.08 -0.47
N THR A 38 -4.43 3.39 -0.63
CA THR A 38 -3.79 4.23 0.40
C THR A 38 -4.29 5.67 0.32
N LEU A 39 -4.22 6.43 1.41
CA LEU A 39 -4.77 7.80 1.47
C LEU A 39 -3.89 8.85 0.77
N THR A 40 -2.62 8.52 0.54
CA THR A 40 -1.63 9.41 -0.09
C THR A 40 -0.93 8.65 -1.22
N ARG A 41 -0.41 9.35 -2.22
CA ARG A 41 0.41 8.69 -3.26
C ARG A 41 1.82 8.50 -2.71
N PRO A 42 2.32 7.26 -2.55
CA PRO A 42 3.64 7.02 -2.02
C PRO A 42 4.74 7.31 -3.05
N ASP A 43 5.92 7.68 -2.57
CA ASP A 43 7.17 7.61 -3.34
C ASP A 43 7.81 6.23 -3.11
N PHE A 44 7.56 5.29 -4.03
CA PHE A 44 8.11 3.93 -3.94
C PHE A 44 9.64 3.89 -3.93
N ALA A 45 10.31 4.80 -4.65
CA ALA A 45 11.78 4.82 -4.67
C ALA A 45 12.35 5.26 -3.31
N GLU A 46 11.70 6.22 -2.65
CA GLU A 46 12.06 6.61 -1.29
C GLU A 46 11.77 5.49 -0.27
N LEU A 47 10.60 4.86 -0.36
CA LEU A 47 10.23 3.77 0.55
C LEU A 47 11.14 2.56 0.40
N ASN A 48 11.49 2.18 -0.83
CA ASN A 48 12.46 1.12 -1.11
C ASN A 48 13.83 1.42 -0.48
N ARG A 49 14.32 2.66 -0.58
CA ARG A 49 15.57 3.06 0.09
C ARG A 49 15.47 3.01 1.60
N TYR A 50 14.34 3.43 2.17
CA TYR A 50 14.16 3.51 3.61
C TYR A 50 14.00 2.12 4.26
N PHE A 51 13.20 1.24 3.65
CA PHE A 51 12.89 -0.10 4.16
C PHE A 51 13.78 -1.20 3.60
N ASN A 52 14.70 -0.87 2.67
CA ASN A 52 15.56 -1.84 1.99
C ASN A 52 14.76 -2.93 1.25
N THR A 53 13.80 -2.50 0.43
CA THR A 53 12.94 -3.33 -0.42
C THR A 53 13.10 -2.98 -1.90
N ALA A 54 12.52 -3.79 -2.79
CA ALA A 54 12.51 -3.58 -4.25
C ALA A 54 11.09 -3.64 -4.86
N VAL A 55 10.15 -2.88 -4.28
CA VAL A 55 8.77 -2.78 -4.79
C VAL A 55 8.74 -1.93 -6.06
N ASP A 56 8.17 -2.46 -7.14
CA ASP A 56 7.94 -1.71 -8.37
C ASP A 56 6.74 -0.79 -8.20
N PRO A 57 6.63 0.33 -8.95
CA PRO A 57 5.44 1.17 -8.90
C PRO A 57 4.17 0.39 -9.31
N VAL A 58 3.38 0.00 -8.31
CA VAL A 58 2.08 -0.65 -8.51
C VAL A 58 0.96 0.38 -8.72
N PRO A 59 -0.17 0.01 -9.36
CA PRO A 59 -1.36 0.86 -9.41
C PRO A 59 -1.78 1.33 -8.01
N VAL A 60 -2.02 2.63 -7.86
CA VAL A 60 -2.44 3.24 -6.58
C VAL A 60 -3.83 3.84 -6.71
N VAL A 61 -4.73 3.36 -5.86
CA VAL A 61 -6.07 3.89 -5.68
C VAL A 61 -6.11 4.70 -4.38
N VAL A 62 -6.39 6.00 -4.52
CA VAL A 62 -6.68 6.87 -3.38
C VAL A 62 -8.19 6.94 -3.21
N PRO A 63 -8.78 6.29 -2.19
CA PRO A 63 -10.22 6.28 -2.02
C PRO A 63 -10.72 7.69 -1.64
N PRO A 64 -11.94 8.07 -2.06
CA PRO A 64 -12.55 9.32 -1.63
C PRO A 64 -12.77 9.30 -0.11
N VAL A 65 -11.94 10.03 0.62
CA VAL A 65 -12.06 10.14 2.08
C VAL A 65 -13.36 10.88 2.40
N GLY A 66 -14.28 10.23 3.13
CA GLY A 66 -15.55 10.83 3.56
C GLY A 66 -16.83 10.28 2.93
N GLN A 67 -16.76 9.24 2.09
CA GLN A 67 -17.94 8.55 1.54
C GLN A 67 -18.00 7.08 1.95
N SER A 68 -17.95 6.79 3.26
CA SER A 68 -18.36 5.47 3.75
C SER A 68 -19.75 5.58 4.39
N PRO A 69 -20.77 4.84 3.89
CA PRO A 69 -22.05 4.69 4.57
C PRO A 69 -21.94 3.91 5.90
N ILE A 70 -20.76 3.36 6.20
CA ILE A 70 -20.49 2.59 7.40
C ILE A 70 -20.04 3.54 8.49
N ARG A 71 -21.01 4.26 9.09
CA ARG A 71 -20.79 4.87 10.42
C ARG A 71 -20.33 3.77 11.37
N GLN A 72 -19.21 4.02 12.06
CA GLN A 72 -18.80 3.30 13.26
C GLN A 72 -20.03 3.10 14.17
N ARG A 73 -20.50 1.86 14.26
CA ARG A 73 -21.29 1.41 15.40
C ARG A 73 -20.29 0.91 16.42
N TYR A 74 -19.89 1.80 17.31
CA TYR A 74 -19.48 1.46 18.68
C TYR A 74 -20.36 2.29 19.61
#